data_AF-A0A4R3LS72-F1
#
_entry.id   AF-A0A4R3LS72-F1
#
_cell.length_a   1.000
_cell.length_b   1.000
_cell.length_c   1.000
_cell.angle_alpha   90.00
_cell.angle_beta   90.00
_cell.angle_gamma   90.00
#
_symmetry.space_group_name_H-M   'P 1'
#
loop_
_entity.id
_entity.type
_entity.pdbx_description
1 polymer ?
#
loop_
_entity_poly.entity_id
_entity_poly.type
_entity_poly.pdbx_seq_one_letter_code
_entity_poly.pdbx_strand_id
1 'polypeptide(L)' 'MSLIRITVNGKEHTVAEASTLEDLLKTLNSSASQTSLPMATAVNGSHVARQARATRVLIDQDAITTFEPITGG' A
#
# COMPACT_ATOMS: atom_id res chain seq x y z
N MET A 1 -18.06 -5.84 9.47
CA MET A 1 -16.82 -5.54 8.74
C MET A 1 -15.87 -6.69 8.98
N SER A 2 -15.56 -7.48 7.95
CA SER A 2 -14.53 -8.51 8.05
C SER A 2 -13.15 -7.86 7.95
N LEU A 3 -12.14 -8.51 8.48
CA LEU A 3 -10.75 -8.08 8.39
C LEU A 3 -9.97 -9.06 7.51
N ILE A 4 -9.05 -8.55 6.72
CA ILE A 4 -8.10 -9.33 5.92
C ILE A 4 -6.67 -9.07 6.39
N ARG A 5 -5.82 -10.07 6.22
CA ARG A 5 -4.39 -10.01 6.54
C ARG A 5 -3.63 -9.75 5.26
N ILE A 6 -2.73 -8.78 5.31
CA ILE A 6 -1.85 -8.42 4.21
C ILE A 6 -0.43 -8.29 4.77
N THR A 7 0.55 -8.25 3.89
CA THR A 7 1.94 -7.98 4.26
C THR A 7 2.40 -6.70 3.60
N VAL A 8 2.96 -5.75 4.35
CA VAL A 8 3.53 -4.52 3.82
C VAL A 8 5.03 -4.50 4.14
N ASN A 9 5.87 -4.49 3.09
CA ASN A 9 7.34 -4.54 3.23
C ASN A 9 7.83 -5.67 4.14
N GLY A 10 7.18 -6.84 4.08
CA GLY A 10 7.51 -8.00 4.92
C GLY A 10 6.91 -7.99 6.33
N LYS A 11 6.18 -6.93 6.72
CA LYS A 11 5.47 -6.86 8.01
C LYS A 11 3.99 -7.18 7.85
N GLU A 12 3.41 -7.98 8.73
CA GLU A 12 1.98 -8.28 8.69
C GLU A 12 1.15 -7.08 9.15
N HIS A 13 0.04 -6.84 8.44
CA HIS A 13 -0.96 -5.83 8.74
C HIS A 13 -2.36 -6.43 8.60
N THR A 14 -3.28 -5.94 9.41
CA THR A 14 -4.70 -6.30 9.31
C THR A 14 -5.48 -5.07 8.90
N VAL A 15 -6.27 -5.18 7.83
CA VAL A 15 -7.10 -4.08 7.30
C VAL A 15 -8.54 -4.53 7.10
N ALA A 16 -9.46 -3.57 6.96
CA ALA A 16 -10.83 -3.88 6.61
C ALA A 16 -10.90 -4.55 5.24
N GLU A 17 -11.73 -5.58 5.12
CA GLU A 17 -12.12 -6.13 3.83
C GLU A 17 -12.68 -5.01 2.94
N ALA A 18 -12.43 -5.12 1.62
CA ALA A 18 -12.73 -4.11 0.62
C ALA A 18 -11.95 -2.78 0.72
N SER A 19 -10.95 -2.68 1.62
CA SER A 19 -10.03 -1.54 1.62
C SER A 19 -9.24 -1.47 0.31
N THR A 20 -9.03 -0.26 -0.20
CA THR A 20 -8.20 -0.05 -1.38
C THR A 20 -6.73 0.09 -1.01
N LEU A 21 -5.86 -0.08 -2.00
CA LEU A 21 -4.44 0.21 -1.83
C LEU A 21 -4.23 1.68 -1.43
N GLU A 22 -5.02 2.61 -1.96
CA GLU A 22 -4.94 4.03 -1.55
C GLU A 22 -5.30 4.23 -0.07
N ASP A 23 -6.34 3.57 0.42
CA ASP A 23 -6.75 3.66 1.83
C ASP A 23 -5.66 3.13 2.76
N LEU A 24 -5.07 1.97 2.43
CA LEU A 24 -3.93 1.43 3.15
C LEU A 24 -2.78 2.43 3.22
N LEU A 25 -2.40 3.01 2.08
CA LEU A 25 -1.31 3.99 2.04
C LEU A 25 -1.63 5.25 2.85
N LYS A 26 -2.89 5.71 2.86
CA LYS A 26 -3.32 6.82 3.71
C LYS A 26 -3.17 6.46 5.19
N THR A 27 -3.52 5.25 5.60
CA THR A 27 -3.34 4.79 6.99
C THR A 27 -1.86 4.71 7.36
N LEU A 28 -1.00 4.19 6.49
CA LEU A 28 0.44 4.11 6.72
C LEU A 28 1.08 5.51 6.80
N ASN A 29 0.70 6.42 5.90
CA ASN A 29 1.16 7.82 5.90
C ASN A 29 0.51 8.67 7.01
N SER A 30 -0.57 8.25 7.64
CA SER A 30 -1.09 8.98 8.81
C SER A 30 -0.17 8.82 10.02
N SER A 31 0.62 7.74 10.06
CA SER A 31 1.61 7.49 11.11
C SER A 31 2.99 8.08 10.83
N ALA A 32 3.28 8.45 9.58
CA ALA A 32 4.53 9.08 9.17
C ALA A 32 4.14 10.40 8.50
N SER A 33 4.45 11.56 9.10
CA SER A 33 4.06 12.92 8.64
C SER A 33 4.54 13.34 7.23
N GLN A 34 4.61 12.43 6.27
CA GLN A 34 5.10 12.54 4.92
C GLN A 34 3.91 12.44 3.95
N THR A 35 3.04 13.44 4.05
CA THR A 35 2.03 13.70 3.03
C THR A 35 2.76 14.05 1.74
N SER A 36 2.66 13.18 0.73
CA SER A 36 3.06 13.45 -0.66
C SER A 36 4.53 13.23 -1.05
N LEU A 37 5.22 12.20 -0.54
CA LEU A 37 6.42 11.71 -1.21
C LEU A 37 6.05 10.87 -2.46
N PRO A 38 6.84 10.92 -3.55
CA PRO A 38 6.61 10.14 -4.77
C PRO A 38 6.87 8.64 -4.55
N MET A 39 6.02 7.94 -3.79
CA MET A 39 6.21 6.52 -3.49
C MET A 39 5.69 5.63 -4.62
N ALA A 40 6.51 4.68 -5.08
CA ALA A 40 6.12 3.58 -5.95
C ALA A 40 5.58 2.41 -5.12
N THR A 41 4.65 1.64 -5.69
CA THR A 41 4.03 0.50 -4.98
C THR A 41 3.92 -0.71 -5.88
N ALA A 42 4.10 -1.89 -5.32
CA ALA A 42 3.80 -3.16 -5.96
C ALA A 42 2.89 -4.00 -5.06
N VAL A 43 2.03 -4.81 -5.67
CA VAL A 43 1.21 -5.83 -4.99
C VAL A 43 1.54 -7.18 -5.61
N ASN A 44 1.96 -8.15 -4.79
CA ASN A 44 2.43 -9.47 -5.20
C ASN A 44 3.49 -9.39 -6.31
N GLY A 45 4.43 -8.45 -6.18
CA GLY A 45 5.50 -8.22 -7.17
C GLY A 45 5.07 -7.47 -8.44
N SER A 46 3.77 -7.17 -8.61
CA SER A 46 3.26 -6.39 -9.75
C SER A 46 3.15 -4.92 -9.40
N HIS A 47 3.84 -4.06 -10.15
CA HIS A 47 3.77 -2.61 -9.94
C HIS A 47 2.34 -2.07 -10.12
N VAL A 48 1.90 -1.23 -9.17
CA VAL A 48 0.62 -0.53 -9.19
C VAL A 48 0.86 0.97 -9.30
N ALA A 49 0.49 1.52 -10.46
CA ALA A 49 0.57 2.96 -10.73
C ALA A 49 -0.30 3.76 -9.75
N ARG A 50 0.12 4.98 -9.41
CA ARG A 50 -0.57 5.86 -8.45
C ARG A 50 -2.07 6.00 -8.75
N GLN A 51 -2.44 6.23 -10.01
CA GLN A 51 -3.84 6.39 -10.44
C GLN A 51 -4.71 5.14 -10.28
N ALA A 52 -4.10 3.95 -10.23
CA ALA A 52 -4.82 2.68 -10.08
C ALA A 52 -5.03 2.28 -8.61
N ARG A 53 -4.42 2.99 -7.65
CA ARG A 53 -4.45 2.62 -6.23
C ARG A 53 -5.85 2.77 -5.62
N ALA A 54 -6.60 3.79 -6.03
CA ALA A 54 -7.96 4.04 -5.55
C ALA A 54 -8.97 2.99 -6.01
N THR A 55 -8.66 2.26 -7.09
CA THR A 55 -9.52 1.20 -7.64
C THR A 55 -9.01 -0.21 -7.36
N ARG A 56 -7.77 -0.35 -6.86
CA ARG A 56 -7.19 -1.65 -6.51
C ARG A 56 -7.63 -2.03 -5.09
N VAL A 57 -8.70 -2.80 -5.01
CA VAL A 57 -9.16 -3.44 -3.76
C VAL A 57 -8.14 -4.48 -3.31
N LEU A 58 -7.79 -4.50 -2.03
CA LEU A 58 -6.88 -5.48 -1.44
C LEU A 58 -7.61 -6.79 -1.15
N ILE A 59 -6.88 -7.89 -1.29
CA ILE A 59 -7.36 -9.25 -0.96
C ILE A 59 -6.54 -9.86 0.18
N ASP A 60 -7.09 -10.86 0.86
CA ASP A 60 -6.34 -11.58 1.91
C ASP A 60 -5.05 -12.17 1.32
N GLN A 61 -3.98 -12.11 2.12
CA GLN A 61 -2.61 -12.48 1.77
C GLN A 61 -1.93 -11.61 0.70
N ASP A 62 -2.48 -10.46 0.32
CA ASP A 62 -1.76 -9.53 -0.57
C ASP A 62 -0.43 -9.08 0.07
N ALA A 63 0.65 -9.17 -0.71
CA ALA A 63 1.98 -8.68 -0.35
C ALA A 63 2.26 -7.35 -1.04
N ILE A 64 2.20 -6.27 -0.29
CA ILE A 64 2.46 -4.91 -0.73
C ILE A 64 3.93 -4.57 -0.47
N THR A 65 4.57 -3.98 -1.46
CA THR A 65 5.90 -3.38 -1.31
C THR A 65 5.84 -1.92 -1.70
N THR A 66 6.41 -1.06 -0.87
CA THR A 66 6.50 0.38 -1.11
C THR A 66 7.95 0.77 -1.31
N PHE A 67 8.23 1.57 -2.32
CA PHE A 67 9.57 2.04 -2.63
C PHE A 67 9.58 3.56 -2.69
N GLU A 68 10.55 4.16 -2.03
CA GLU A 68 10.91 5.55 -2.27
C GLU A 68 11.87 5.60 -3.45
N PRO A 69 11.64 6.48 -4.43
CA PRO A 69 12.58 6.66 -5.52
C PRO A 69 13.88 7.17 -4.91
N ILE A 70 14.97 6.44 -5.17
CA ILE A 70 16.32 6.89 -4.87
C ILE A 70 16.66 7.92 -5.95
N THR A 71 16.24 9.16 -5.78
CA THR A 71 16.68 10.26 -6.65
C THR A 71 18.11 10.64 -6.26
N GLY A 72 19.09 9.93 -6.82
CA GLY A 72 20.43 10.45 -7.02
C GLY A 72 20.46 11.12 -8.40
N GLY A 73 20.74 12.42 -8.43
CA GLY A 73 21.09 13.12 -9.67
C GLY A 73 22.49 12.74 -10.12
#